data_AF-A0A7X3IGK2-F1
#
_entry.id   AF-A0A7X3IGK2-F1
#
_cell.length_a   1.000
_cell.length_b   1.000
_cell.length_c   1.000
_cell.angle_alpha   90.00
_cell.angle_beta   90.00
_cell.angle_gamma   90.00
#
_symmetry.space_group_name_H-M   'P 1'
#
loop_
_entity.id
_entity.type
_entity.pdbx_description
1 polymer ?
#
loop_
_entity_poly.entity_id
_entity_poly.type
_entity_poly.pdbx_seq_one_letter_code
_entity_poly.pdbx_strand_id
1 'polypeptide(L)'
;MQTYTLAISDGVLFACLPDEADIASAITEATAVSYGFGLNLDIVRGATLTNATGPDDEVVWQEGPDSELLDETGRRYRYAVRRAC
;
A
#
# COMPACT_ATOMS: atom_id res chain seq x y z
N MET A 1 3.81 -15.77 5.48
CA MET A 1 3.68 -14.35 5.86
C MET A 1 2.98 -13.71 4.68
N GLN A 2 1.79 -13.14 4.87
CA GLN A 2 1.04 -12.56 3.75
C GLN A 2 1.63 -11.19 3.44
N THR A 3 2.00 -10.97 2.18
CA THR A 3 2.53 -9.71 1.68
C THR A 3 1.47 -8.99 0.87
N TYR A 4 1.63 -7.67 0.80
CA TYR A 4 0.70 -6.75 0.19
C TYR A 4 1.43 -5.89 -0.84
N THR A 5 0.70 -5.60 -1.91
CA THR A 5 1.08 -4.60 -2.88
C THR A 5 0.38 -3.30 -2.55
N LEU A 6 1.15 -2.22 -2.49
CA LEU A 6 0.68 -0.86 -2.28
C LEU A 6 0.86 -0.06 -3.56
N ALA A 7 -0.16 0.73 -3.89
CA ALA A 7 -0.09 1.77 -4.91
C ALA A 7 -0.07 3.13 -4.21
N ILE A 8 0.99 3.91 -4.41
CA ILE A 8 1.21 5.19 -3.74
C ILE A 8 1.40 6.27 -4.81
N SER A 9 0.78 7.44 -4.67
CA SER A 9 1.10 8.62 -5.49
C SER A 9 1.40 9.78 -4.55
N ASP A 10 2.56 10.43 -4.72
CA ASP A 10 2.94 11.60 -3.93
C ASP A 10 2.82 11.40 -2.41
N GLY A 11 3.09 10.18 -1.93
CA GLY A 11 2.98 9.79 -0.52
C GLY A 11 1.58 9.37 -0.05
N VAL A 12 0.55 9.53 -0.89
CA VAL A 12 -0.82 9.11 -0.60
C VAL A 12 -1.05 7.65 -1.02
N LEU A 13 -1.62 6.85 -0.13
CA LEU A 13 -1.99 5.47 -0.42
C LEU A 13 -3.29 5.42 -1.24
N PHE A 14 -3.22 4.84 -2.44
CA PHE A 14 -4.38 4.66 -3.32
C PHE A 14 -5.01 3.27 -3.15
N ALA A 15 -4.17 2.24 -3.06
CA ALA A 15 -4.63 0.87 -2.91
C ALA A 15 -3.65 0.08 -2.06
N CYS A 16 -4.19 -0.80 -1.22
CA CYS A 16 -3.44 -1.83 -0.51
C CYS A 16 -4.18 -3.15 -0.68
N LEU A 17 -3.56 -4.10 -1.37
CA LEU A 17 -4.15 -5.40 -1.66
C LEU A 17 -3.13 -6.51 -1.42
N PRO A 18 -3.55 -7.75 -1.13
CA PRO A 18 -2.64 -8.88 -1.08
C PRO A 18 -1.85 -9.00 -2.39
N ASP A 19 -0.58 -9.44 -2.33
CA ASP A 19 0.26 -9.61 -3.52
C ASP A 19 -0.34 -10.57 -4.57
N GLU A 20 -1.21 -11.48 -4.14
CA GLU A 20 -1.93 -12.41 -5.03
C GLU A 20 -3.11 -11.75 -5.76
N ALA A 21 -3.54 -10.57 -5.33
CA ALA A 21 -4.64 -9.83 -5.93
C ALA A 21 -4.17 -9.00 -7.14
N ASP A 22 -5.09 -8.76 -8.07
CA ASP A 22 -4.81 -7.95 -9.27
C ASP A 22 -4.83 -6.45 -8.92
N ILE A 23 -3.68 -5.96 -8.44
CA ILE A 23 -3.45 -4.54 -8.16
C ILE A 23 -3.64 -3.68 -9.41
N ALA A 24 -3.34 -4.19 -10.62
CA ALA A 24 -3.42 -3.41 -11.85
C ALA A 24 -4.88 -3.08 -12.20
N SER A 25 -5.78 -4.05 -12.00
CA SER A 25 -7.22 -3.83 -12.14
C SER A 25 -7.74 -2.82 -11.10
N ALA A 26 -7.33 -2.94 -9.83
CA ALA A 26 -7.73 -2.00 -8.77
C ALA A 26 -7.22 -0.57 -9.00
N ILE A 27 -5.98 -0.43 -9.48
CA ILE A 27 -5.41 0.86 -9.89
C ILE A 27 -6.17 1.44 -11.07
N THR A 28 -6.50 0.61 -12.07
CA THR A 28 -7.25 1.07 -13.26
C THR A 28 -8.63 1.57 -12.84
N GLU A 29 -9.30 0.88 -11.94
CA GLU A 29 -10.59 1.32 -11.39
C GLU A 29 -10.44 2.62 -10.58
N ALA A 30 -9.46 2.71 -9.68
CA ALA A 30 -9.23 3.90 -8.86
C ALA A 30 -8.83 5.13 -9.69
N THR A 31 -7.97 4.97 -10.70
CA THR A 31 -7.56 6.05 -11.61
C THR A 31 -8.70 6.46 -12.55
N ALA A 32 -9.53 5.50 -13.00
CA ALA A 32 -10.71 5.81 -13.80
C ALA A 32 -11.77 6.61 -13.02
N VAL A 33 -11.87 6.39 -11.70
CA VAL A 33 -12.90 7.02 -10.85
C VAL A 33 -12.45 8.35 -10.25
N SER A 34 -11.18 8.49 -9.84
CA SER A 34 -10.78 9.62 -8.98
C SER A 34 -9.88 10.67 -9.63
N TYR A 35 -9.03 10.34 -10.60
CA TYR A 35 -8.04 11.28 -11.11
C TYR A 35 -7.68 10.97 -12.56
N GLY A 36 -8.08 11.86 -13.47
CA GLY A 36 -7.88 11.72 -14.91
C GLY A 36 -6.44 11.33 -15.29
N PHE A 37 -6.34 10.55 -16.36
CA PHE A 37 -5.12 10.09 -17.07
C PHE A 37 -3.85 10.91 -16.74
N GLY A 38 -2.94 10.35 -15.92
CA GLY A 38 -1.63 10.97 -15.66
C GLY A 38 -1.02 10.85 -14.26
N LEU A 39 -1.65 10.14 -13.31
CA LEU A 39 -1.02 9.89 -12.00
C LEU A 39 0.20 8.98 -12.13
N ASN A 40 1.33 9.38 -11.56
CA ASN A 40 2.50 8.53 -11.38
C ASN A 40 2.29 7.71 -10.11
N LEU A 41 1.93 6.44 -10.27
CA LEU A 41 1.77 5.52 -9.15
C LEU A 41 3.05 4.73 -8.94
N ASP A 42 3.62 4.85 -7.75
CA ASP A 42 4.68 3.99 -7.25
C ASP A 42 4.04 2.70 -6.72
N ILE A 43 4.40 1.58 -7.35
CA ILE A 43 3.89 0.25 -6.98
C ILE A 43 4.93 -0.47 -6.14
N VAL A 44 4.63 -0.62 -4.85
CA VAL A 44 5.47 -1.33 -3.89
C VAL A 44 4.90 -2.72 -3.65
N ARG A 45 5.60 -3.76 -4.08
CA ARG A 45 5.20 -5.17 -3.89
C ARG A 45 5.96 -5.81 -2.73
N GLY A 46 5.39 -6.82 -2.10
CA GLY A 46 6.08 -7.58 -1.05
C GLY A 46 6.11 -6.86 0.29
N ALA A 47 5.23 -5.89 0.52
CA ALA A 47 5.19 -5.16 1.77
C ALA A 47 4.44 -5.98 2.85
N THR A 48 4.85 -5.80 4.09
CA THR A 48 4.22 -6.40 5.26
C THR A 48 3.53 -5.30 6.06
N LEU A 49 2.25 -5.48 6.37
CA LEU A 49 1.49 -4.54 7.19
C LEU A 49 1.77 -4.81 8.67
N THR A 50 2.17 -3.78 9.41
CA THR A 50 2.53 -3.90 10.82
C THR A 50 2.16 -2.64 11.62
N ASN A 51 1.97 -2.81 12.92
CA ASN A 51 1.78 -1.70 13.86
C ASN A 51 3.08 -1.29 14.55
N ALA A 52 4.16 -2.03 14.34
CA ALA A 52 5.48 -1.77 14.89
C ALA A 52 6.55 -2.10 13.85
N THR A 53 7.51 -1.20 13.68
CA THR A 53 8.68 -1.37 12.82
C THR A 53 9.84 -1.96 13.62
N GLY A 54 10.63 -2.81 12.99
CA GLY A 54 11.91 -3.30 13.48
C GLY A 54 13.11 -2.50 12.95
N PRO A 55 14.31 -2.71 13.50
CA PRO A 55 15.53 -2.04 13.02
C PRO A 55 15.92 -2.46 11.58
N ASP A 56 15.52 -3.65 11.15
CA ASP A 56 15.78 -4.19 9.80
C ASP A 56 14.59 -3.99 8.84
N ASP A 57 13.53 -3.31 9.29
CA ASP A 57 12.35 -3.04 8.49
C ASP A 57 12.55 -1.76 7.66
N GLU A 58 12.46 -1.87 6.34
CA GLU A 58 12.40 -0.70 5.46
C GLU A 58 10.96 -0.18 5.41
N VAL A 59 10.69 1.00 5.97
CA VAL A 59 9.34 1.59 5.93
C VAL A 59 9.05 2.11 4.53
N VAL A 60 8.13 1.45 3.84
CA VAL A 60 7.70 1.84 2.49
C VAL A 60 6.49 2.78 2.53
N TRP A 61 5.69 2.71 3.60
CA TRP A 61 4.58 3.62 3.83
C TRP A 61 4.21 3.70 5.32
N GLN A 62 3.72 4.84 5.78
CA GLN A 62 3.29 5.08 7.16
C GLN A 62 1.96 5.81 7.20
N GLU A 63 1.09 5.43 8.16
CA GLU A 63 -0.19 6.11 8.37
C GLU A 63 0.01 7.60 8.67
N GLY A 64 -0.76 8.42 7.96
CA GLY A 64 -0.80 9.86 8.13
C GLY A 64 -2.10 10.31 8.80
N PRO A 65 -2.22 11.59 9.16
CA PRO A 65 -3.47 12.15 9.68
C PRO A 65 -4.65 12.01 8.70
N ASP A 66 -4.36 12.01 7.39
CA ASP A 66 -5.37 11.99 6.31
C ASP A 66 -5.36 10.68 5.51
N SER A 67 -4.66 9.64 5.97
CA SER A 67 -4.56 8.37 5.23
C SER A 67 -4.45 7.18 6.17
N GLU A 68 -5.32 6.20 5.95
CA GLU A 68 -5.36 4.96 6.71
C GLU A 68 -4.84 3.80 5.86
N LEU A 69 -4.05 2.92 6.45
CA LEU A 69 -3.62 1.67 5.82
C LEU A 69 -4.50 0.54 6.32
N LEU A 70 -5.36 0.06 5.43
CA LEU A 70 -6.31 -1.01 5.69
C LEU A 70 -5.91 -2.26 4.89
N ASP A 71 -6.06 -3.43 5.49
CA ASP A 71 -6.00 -4.69 4.75
C ASP A 71 -7.35 -5.03 4.09
N GLU A 72 -7.39 -6.13 3.34
CA GLU A 72 -8.60 -6.66 2.70
C GLU A 72 -9.76 -6.97 3.65
N THR A 73 -9.46 -7.14 4.95
CA THR A 73 -10.45 -7.41 6.00
C THR A 73 -10.94 -6.14 6.69
N GLY A 74 -10.43 -4.97 6.30
CA GLY A 74 -10.71 -3.68 6.91
C GLY A 74 -9.92 -3.43 8.21
N ARG A 75 -8.88 -4.22 8.48
CA ARG A 75 -8.03 -4.02 9.66
C ARG A 75 -7.00 -2.94 9.39
N ARG A 76 -6.90 -2.00 10.33
CA ARG A 76 -5.95 -0.89 10.26
C ARG A 76 -4.55 -1.24 10.75
N TYR A 77 -3.57 -0.74 10.00
CA TYR A 77 -2.15 -0.84 10.28
C TYR A 77 -1.48 0.52 10.27
N ARG A 78 -0.39 0.67 11.02
CA ARG A 78 0.37 1.93 11.08
C ARG A 78 1.46 2.05 10.03
N TYR A 79 2.04 0.93 9.62
CA TYR A 79 3.19 0.89 8.74
C TYR A 79 3.03 -0.23 7.72
N ALA A 80 3.48 0.05 6.51
CA ALA A 80 3.84 -0.97 5.54
C ALA A 80 5.37 -0.99 5.48
N VAL A 81 5.95 -2.17 5.69
CA VAL A 81 7.40 -2.36 5.72
C VAL A 81 7.83 -3.43 4.74
N ARG A 82 9.00 -3.27 4.15
CA ARG A 82 9.69 -4.32 3.41
C ARG A 82 10.70 -4.97 4.34
N ARG A 83 10.53 -6.27 4.57
CA ARG A 83 11.49 -7.06 5.32
C ARG A 83 12.40 -7.74 4.33
N ALA A 84 13.70 -7.47 4.40
CA ALA A 84 14.68 -8.30 3.71
C ALA A 84 14.66 -9.68 4.40
N CYS A 85 14.16 -10.69 3.69
CA CYS A 85 14.31 -12.09 4.11
C CYS A 85 15.76 -12.54 4.00
#